data_AF-A0A352RG01-F1
#
_entry.id   AF-A0A352RG01-F1
#
_cell.length_a   1.000
_cell.length_b   1.000
_cell.length_c   1.000
_cell.angle_alpha   90.00
_cell.angle_beta   90.00
_cell.angle_gamma   90.00
#
_symmetry.space_group_name_H-M   'P 1'
#
loop_
_entity.id
_entity.type
_entity.pdbx_description
1 polymer ?
#
loop_
_entity_poly.entity_id
_entity_poly.type
_entity_poly.pdbx_seq_one_letter_code
_entity_poly.pdbx_strand_id
1 'polypeptide(L)' 'MQTTTATFESALKKLEETVDKLEEGSIPLDEALTTFESGVRWSRECKKFLENAEQRIETILKNENGEYEQKEFVLDK' A
#
# COMPACT_ATOMS: atom_id res chain seq x y z
N MET A 1 20.65 9.81 -13.55
CA MET A 1 20.03 9.87 -12.21
C MET A 1 18.69 9.17 -12.33
N GLN A 2 18.55 7.94 -11.83
CA GLN A 2 17.27 7.23 -11.92
C GLN A 2 16.31 7.86 -10.92
N THR A 3 15.26 8.50 -11.44
CA THR A 3 14.12 8.98 -10.65
C THR A 3 13.34 7.74 -10.21
N THR A 4 13.57 7.26 -8.99
CA THR A 4 12.76 6.17 -8.40
C THR A 4 11.37 6.69 -8.12
N THR A 5 10.50 6.62 -9.13
CA THR A 5 9.05 6.62 -8.92
C THR A 5 8.75 5.52 -7.93
N ALA A 6 8.13 5.85 -6.79
CA ALA A 6 7.73 4.83 -5.83
C ALA A 6 6.76 3.85 -6.50
N THR A 7 7.04 2.55 -6.40
CA THR A 7 6.12 1.47 -6.82
C THR A 7 5.46 0.85 -5.59
N PHE A 8 4.36 0.12 -5.79
CA PHE A 8 3.69 -0.62 -4.72
C PHE A 8 4.65 -1.58 -4.02
N GLU A 9 5.40 -2.38 -4.78
CA GLU A 9 6.37 -3.36 -4.28
C GLU A 9 7.47 -2.68 -3.46
N SER A 10 7.94 -1.51 -3.91
CA SER A 10 8.94 -0.75 -3.17
C SER A 10 8.41 -0.17 -1.86
N ALA A 11 7.14 0.24 -1.82
CA ALA A 11 6.51 0.75 -0.62
C ALA A 11 6.20 -0.37 0.37
N LEU A 12 5.74 -1.53 -0.13
CA LEU A 12 5.48 -2.72 0.65
C LEU A 12 6.76 -3.25 1.28
N LYS A 13 7.85 -3.37 0.51
CA LYS A 13 9.14 -3.81 1.03
C LYS A 13 9.63 -2.92 2.17
N LYS A 14 9.50 -1.60 2.03
CA LYS A 14 9.89 -0.67 3.09
C LYS A 14 9.01 -0.77 4.33
N LEU A 15 7.72 -1.08 4.15
CA LEU A 15 6.82 -1.34 5.27
C LEU A 15 7.24 -2.62 6.01
N GLU A 16 7.51 -3.70 5.30
CA GLU A 16 8.03 -4.96 5.87
C GLU A 16 9.32 -4.71 6.66
N GLU A 17 10.30 -4.03 6.06
CA GLU A 17 11.56 -3.66 6.72
C GLU A 17 11.32 -2.83 8.01
N THR A 18 10.31 -1.94 8.03
CA THR A 18 9.98 -1.19 9.26
C THR A 18 9.34 -2.07 10.33
N VAL A 19 8.51 -3.04 9.95
CA VAL A 19 7.88 -3.99 10.89
C VAL A 19 8.95 -4.89 11.50
N ASP A 20 9.79 -5.51 10.67
CA ASP A 20 10.89 -6.37 11.12
C ASP A 20 11.79 -5.66 12.14
N LYS A 21 12.13 -4.40 11.87
CA LYS A 21 12.96 -3.58 12.76
C LYS A 21 12.28 -3.24 14.08
N LEU A 22 10.96 -3.03 14.08
CA LEU A 22 10.19 -2.80 15.31
C LEU A 22 10.06 -4.08 16.13
N GLU A 23 9.91 -5.24 15.47
CA GLU A 23 9.79 -6.55 16.10
C GLU A 23 11.09 -7.06 16.71
N GLU A 24 12.25 -6.65 16.17
CA GLU A 24 13.57 -6.92 16.75
C GLU A 24 13.68 -6.46 18.22
N GLY A 25 12.95 -5.41 18.60
CA GLY A 25 12.83 -4.94 19.99
C GLY A 25 14.11 -4.38 20.63
N SER A 26 15.23 -4.37 19.91
CA SER A 26 16.54 -3.90 20.38
C SER A 26 16.86 -2.45 20.01
N ILE A 27 15.88 -1.69 19.52
CA ILE A 27 16.08 -0.29 19.10
C ILE A 27 15.75 0.70 20.24
N PRO A 28 16.49 1.83 20.36
CA PRO A 28 16.17 2.90 21.30
C PRO A 28 14.78 3.51 21.03
N LEU A 29 14.15 4.08 22.07
CA LEU A 29 12.80 4.66 21.97
C LEU A 29 12.67 5.71 20.87
N ASP A 30 13.62 6.64 20.75
CA ASP A 30 13.58 7.70 19.73
C ASP A 30 13.64 7.12 18.30
N GLU A 31 14.43 6.04 18.14
CA GLU A 31 14.53 5.33 16.86
C GLU A 31 13.26 4.51 16.57
N ALA A 32 12.65 3.93 17.61
CA ALA A 32 11.37 3.24 17.49
C ALA A 32 10.25 4.18 17.03
N LEU A 33 10.18 5.39 17.59
CA LEU A 33 9.21 6.41 17.17
C LEU A 33 9.41 6.79 15.71
N THR A 34 10.66 7.05 15.30
CA THR A 34 10.99 7.40 13.90
C THR A 34 10.67 6.27 12.93
N THR A 35 10.95 5.03 13.34
CA THR A 35 10.66 3.82 12.55
C THR A 35 9.16 3.61 12.42
N PHE A 36 8.40 3.81 13.51
CA PHE A 36 6.93 3.74 13.50
C PHE A 36 6.31 4.79 12.58
N GLU A 37 6.74 6.05 12.65
CA GLU A 37 6.26 7.11 11.76
C GLU A 37 6.51 6.76 10.27
N SER A 38 7.69 6.20 9.98
CA SER A 38 8.03 5.72 8.64
C SER A 38 7.12 4.57 8.21
N GLY A 39 6.84 3.60 9.10
CA GLY A 39 5.91 2.50 8.84
C GLY A 39 4.49 3.01 8.54
N VAL A 40 3.97 3.96 9.33
CA VAL A 40 2.66 4.58 9.08
C VAL A 40 2.62 5.24 7.70
N ARG A 41 3.71 5.92 7.30
CA ARG A 41 3.81 6.51 5.97
C ARG A 41 3.76 5.46 4.87
N TRP A 42 4.56 4.40 4.95
CA TRP A 42 4.57 3.35 3.91
C TRP A 42 3.26 2.59 3.83
N SER A 43 2.61 2.33 4.96
CA SER A 43 1.26 1.76 5.01
C SER A 43 0.24 2.62 4.26
N ARG A 44 0.26 3.94 4.46
CA ARG A 44 -0.61 4.88 3.72
C ARG A 44 -0.32 4.90 2.22
N GLU A 45 0.94 4.83 1.82
CA GLU A 45 1.30 4.76 0.40
C GLU A 45 0.82 3.45 -0.25
N CYS A 46 0.99 2.31 0.42
CA CYS A 46 0.46 1.03 -0.04
C CYS A 46 -1.07 1.09 -0.22
N LYS A 47 -1.78 1.67 0.76
CA LYS A 47 -3.22 1.88 0.68
C LYS A 47 -3.63 2.69 -0.55
N LYS A 48 -2.93 3.79 -0.83
CA LYS A 48 -3.20 4.60 -2.04
C LYS A 48 -3.01 3.80 -3.32
N PHE A 49 -1.96 2.99 -3.44
CA PHE A 49 -1.76 2.14 -4.62
C PHE A 49 -2.93 1.17 -4.82
N LEU A 50 -3.41 0.55 -3.75
CA LEU A 50 -4.55 -0.37 -3.79
C LEU A 50 -5.85 0.37 -4.18
N GLU A 51 -6.12 1.53 -3.58
CA GLU A 51 -7.29 2.36 -3.93
C GLU A 51 -7.27 2.79 -5.40
N ASN A 52 -6.11 3.16 -5.94
CA ASN A 52 -5.98 3.49 -7.37
C ASN A 52 -6.20 2.27 -8.28
N ALA A 53 -5.72 1.10 -7.87
CA ALA A 53 -5.94 -0.14 -8.60
C ALA A 53 -7.43 -0.52 -8.61
N GLU A 54 -8.10 -0.41 -7.47
CA GLU A 54 -9.54 -0.64 -7.32
C GLU A 54 -10.36 0.28 -8.23
N GLN A 55 -10.13 1.60 -8.18
CA GLN A 55 -10.80 2.57 -9.05
C GLN A 55 -10.63 2.27 -10.55
N ARG A 56 -9.44 1.81 -10.93
CA ARG A 56 -9.16 1.44 -12.32
C ARG A 56 -9.92 0.19 -12.75
N ILE A 57 -10.05 -0.79 -11.86
CA ILE A 57 -10.87 -1.99 -12.09
C ILE A 57 -12.34 -1.60 -12.23
N GLU A 58 -12.87 -0.79 -11.32
CA GLU A 58 -14.25 -0.29 -11.39
C GLU A 58 -14.55 0.45 -12.69
N THR A 59 -13.58 1.24 -13.19
CA THR A 59 -13.72 1.96 -14.46
C THR A 59 -13.78 1.00 -15.66
N ILE A 60 -13.03 -0.10 -15.64
CA ILE A 60 -13.02 -1.10 -16.71
C ILE A 60 -14.30 -1.94 -16.72
N LEU A 61 -14.89 -2.19 -15.54
CA LEU A 61 -16.16 -2.92 -15.40
C LEU A 61 -17.38 -2.12 -15.90
N LYS A 62 -17.23 -0.81 -16.18
CA LYS A 62 -18.23 -0.05 -16.94
C LYS A 62 -18.10 -0.40 -18.41
N ASN A 63 -19.10 -1.09 -18.93
CA ASN A 63 -19.13 -1.64 -20.29
C ASN A 63 -19.44 -0.58 -21.38
N GLU A 64 -19.37 -0.96 -22.65
CA GLU A 64 -19.59 -0.09 -23.84
C GLU A 64 -20.99 0.54 -23.92
N ASN A 65 -21.93 0.11 -23.06
CA ASN A 65 -23.29 0.67 -22.94
C ASN A 65 -23.41 1.75 -21.84
N GLY A 66 -22.33 2.04 -21.10
CA GLY A 66 -22.34 3.00 -19.99
C GLY A 66 -23.01 2.47 -18.72
N GLU A 67 -23.27 1.16 -18.64
CA GLU A 67 -23.88 0.52 -17.47
C GLU A 67 -22.78 -0.01 -16.53
N TYR A 68 -22.99 0.17 -15.23
CA TYR A 68 -22.10 -0.34 -14.19
C TYR A 68 -22.53 -1.77 -13.86
N GLU A 69 -21.74 -2.78 -14.20
CA GLU A 69 -21.92 -4.12 -13.63
C GLU A 69 -21.12 -4.23 -12.33
N GLN A 70 -21.84 -4.22 -11.21
CA GLN A 70 -21.26 -4.45 -9.90
C GLN A 70 -21.09 -5.96 -9.72
N LYS A 71 -19.89 -6.49 -9.99
CA LYS A 71 -19.50 -7.79 -9.42
C LYS A 71 -18.81 -7.53 -8.08
N GLU A 72 -19.41 -8.06 -7.04
CA GLU A 72 -18.90 -8.03 -5.68
C GLU A 72 -17.45 -8.54 -5.67
N PHE A 73 -16.52 -7.71 -5.20
CA PHE A 73 -15.13 -8.10 -4.99
C PHE A 73 -15.09 -9.02 -3.76
N VAL A 74 -15.21 -10.33 -3.99
CA VAL A 74 -15.10 -11.33 -2.93
C VAL A 74 -13.61 -11.58 -2.67
N LEU A 75 -13.09 -11.01 -1.58
CA LEU A 75 -11.86 -11.51 -0.95
C LEU A 75 -12.21 -12.84 -0.28
N ASP A 76 -11.90 -13.95 -0.95
CA ASP A 76 -11.88 -15.26 -0.31
C ASP A 76 -10.88 -15.20 0.85
N LYS A 77 -11.36 -15.38 2.08
CA LYS A 77 -10.58 -15.37 3.33
C LYS A 77 -9.93 -16.72 3.57
#